data_AF-A0A2R5FVT9-F1
#
_entry.id   AF-A0A2R5FVT9-F1
#
_cell.length_a   1.000
_cell.length_b   1.000
_cell.length_c   1.000
_cell.angle_alpha   90.00
_cell.angle_beta   90.00
_cell.angle_gamma   90.00
#
_symmetry.space_group_name_H-M   'P 1'
#
loop_
_entity.id
_entity.type
_entity.pdbx_description
1 polymer ?
#
loop_
_entity_poly.entity_id
_entity_poly.type
_entity_poly.pdbx_seq_one_letter_code
_entity_poly.pdbx_strand_id
1 'polypeptide(L)'
;MQQLNLFAESVPVLPITYYPDFLSLEQANELYQHCLKLEWQQNQIRIAGKTMPVPRLECIYGDAGCDYLYSNSVFLKPLWWTEALSSLRDRITALTGYKFRIVIGNQYRTGMDSIGWHADNEQSMGINPAIASVSLLIAGTHLTLL
;
A
#
# COMPACT_ATOMS: atom_id res chain seq x y z
N MET A 1 13.03 27.31 29.89
CA MET A 1 12.75 27.82 28.53
C MET A 1 11.28 27.54 28.24
N GLN A 2 10.46 28.59 28.07
CA GLN A 2 9.09 28.43 27.56
C GLN A 2 9.16 28.43 26.03
N GLN A 3 8.64 27.36 25.41
CA GLN A 3 8.50 27.27 23.96
C GLN A 3 7.39 28.24 23.53
N LEU A 4 7.75 29.24 22.73
CA LEU A 4 6.81 30.14 22.08
C LEU A 4 6.12 29.37 20.94
N ASN A 5 4.83 29.07 21.11
CA ASN A 5 3.97 28.63 20.01
C ASN A 5 3.55 29.86 19.21
N LEU A 6 4.12 30.00 18.01
CA LEU A 6 3.88 31.12 17.09
C LEU A 6 2.58 31.00 16.29
N PHE A 7 1.86 29.90 16.40
CA PHE A 7 0.60 29.68 15.69
C PHE A 7 -0.46 29.14 16.64
N ALA A 8 -1.57 29.87 16.77
CA ALA A 8 -2.83 29.32 17.26
C ALA A 8 -3.47 28.52 16.12
N GLU A 9 -2.77 27.52 15.60
CA GLU A 9 -3.32 26.64 14.58
C GLU A 9 -4.11 25.55 15.29
N SER A 10 -5.40 25.47 14.97
CA SER A 10 -6.18 24.26 15.22
C SER A 10 -5.41 23.10 14.61
N VAL A 11 -5.00 22.13 15.43
CA VAL A 11 -4.31 20.92 14.96
C VAL A 11 -5.18 20.36 13.82
N PRO A 12 -4.69 20.33 12.57
CA PRO A 12 -5.50 19.83 11.47
C PRO A 12 -5.85 18.37 11.78
N VAL A 13 -7.15 18.06 11.77
CA VAL A 13 -7.61 16.68 11.85
C VAL A 13 -7.20 16.03 10.54
N LEU A 14 -6.12 15.26 10.58
CA LEU A 14 -5.67 14.48 9.43
C LEU A 14 -6.77 13.46 9.11
N PRO A 15 -7.13 13.25 7.83
CA PRO A 15 -8.14 12.27 7.41
C PRO A 15 -7.58 10.84 7.49
N ILE A 16 -7.01 10.48 8.64
CA ILE A 16 -6.33 9.21 8.88
C ILE A 16 -6.98 8.55 10.09
N THR A 17 -7.35 7.28 9.95
CA THR A 17 -7.83 6.45 11.06
C THR A 17 -6.92 5.23 11.19
N TYR A 18 -6.45 4.98 12.41
CA TYR A 18 -5.56 3.87 12.73
C TYR A 18 -6.32 2.78 13.48
N TYR A 19 -6.19 1.54 13.01
CA TYR A 19 -6.84 0.37 13.59
C TYR A 19 -5.75 -0.59 14.10
N PRO A 20 -5.29 -0.47 15.36
CA PRO A 20 -4.37 -1.44 15.94
C PRO A 20 -5.05 -2.81 16.01
N ASP A 21 -4.24 -3.87 15.89
CA ASP A 21 -4.70 -5.26 16.02
C ASP A 21 -5.89 -5.61 15.10
N PHE A 22 -5.96 -4.96 13.93
CA PHE A 22 -7.01 -5.20 12.94
C PHE A 22 -7.09 -6.69 12.54
N LEU A 23 -5.95 -7.36 12.47
CA LEU A 23 -5.85 -8.82 12.35
C LEU A 23 -5.38 -9.39 13.68
N SER A 24 -5.94 -10.53 14.10
CA SER A 24 -5.33 -11.32 15.16
C SER A 24 -3.94 -11.81 14.73
N LEU A 25 -3.08 -12.18 15.68
CA LEU A 25 -1.75 -12.71 15.37
C LEU A 25 -1.82 -13.93 14.43
N GLU A 26 -2.78 -14.82 14.65
CA GLU A 26 -3.01 -15.99 13.80
C GLU A 26 -3.40 -15.59 12.36
N GLN A 27 -4.38 -14.68 12.22
CA GLN A 27 -4.81 -14.17 10.92
C GLN A 27 -3.68 -13.44 10.18
N ALA A 28 -2.87 -12.65 10.90
CA ALA A 28 -1.72 -11.95 10.34
C ALA A 28 -0.65 -12.94 9.85
N ASN A 29 -0.42 -14.04 10.60
CA ASN A 29 0.52 -15.08 10.21
C ASN A 29 0.06 -15.83 8.96
N GLU A 30 -1.21 -16.22 8.90
CA GLU A 30 -1.80 -16.90 7.74
C GLU A 30 -1.70 -16.03 6.49
N LEU A 31 -2.12 -14.77 6.60
CA LEU A 31 -2.03 -13.81 5.50
C LEU A 31 -0.58 -13.58 5.08
N TYR A 32 0.36 -13.51 6.03
CA TYR A 32 1.78 -13.38 5.73
C TYR A 32 2.32 -14.59 4.97
N GLN A 33 2.00 -15.82 5.39
CA GLN A 33 2.39 -17.05 4.70
C GLN A 33 1.80 -17.13 3.28
N HIS A 34 0.58 -16.62 3.10
CA HIS A 34 -0.01 -16.44 1.77
C HIS A 34 0.77 -15.42 0.94
N CYS A 35 1.10 -14.26 1.52
CA CYS A 35 1.84 -13.19 0.85
C CYS A 35 3.22 -13.65 0.36
N LEU A 36 3.91 -14.55 1.06
CA LEU A 36 5.19 -15.12 0.63
C LEU A 36 5.14 -15.86 -0.72
N LYS A 37 3.93 -16.25 -1.18
CA LYS A 37 3.71 -17.02 -2.40
C LYS A 37 3.20 -16.16 -3.57
N LEU A 38 3.02 -14.85 -3.37
CA LEU A 38 2.56 -13.95 -4.42
C LEU A 38 3.62 -13.78 -5.51
N GLU A 39 3.18 -13.29 -6.67
CA GLU A 39 4.02 -13.04 -7.85
C GLU A 39 4.83 -11.75 -7.67
N TRP A 40 5.78 -11.76 -6.74
CA TRP A 40 6.66 -10.64 -6.44
C TRP A 40 7.64 -10.36 -7.56
N GLN A 41 7.78 -9.09 -7.94
CA GLN A 41 8.67 -8.65 -9.00
C GLN A 41 9.46 -7.42 -8.57
N GLN A 42 10.71 -7.30 -9.05
CA GLN A 42 11.48 -6.07 -8.89
C GLN A 42 11.34 -5.22 -10.15
N ASN A 43 10.46 -4.23 -10.10
CA ASN A 43 10.24 -3.31 -11.22
C ASN A 43 11.43 -2.37 -11.44
N GLN A 44 11.47 -1.72 -12.60
CA GLN A 44 12.42 -0.65 -12.91
C GLN A 44 11.69 0.69 -12.98
N ILE A 45 12.17 1.67 -12.23
CA ILE A 45 11.64 3.03 -12.21
C ILE A 45 12.61 3.98 -12.91
N ARG A 46 12.07 4.98 -13.61
CA ARG A 46 12.87 6.05 -14.22
C ARG A 46 12.79 7.33 -13.40
N ILE A 47 13.89 7.72 -12.76
CA ILE A 47 14.00 8.93 -11.94
C ILE A 47 15.12 9.81 -12.51
N ALA A 48 14.81 11.09 -12.77
CA ALA A 48 15.78 12.06 -13.31
C ALA A 48 16.56 11.53 -14.53
N GLY A 49 15.85 10.83 -15.44
CA GLY A 49 16.41 10.27 -16.66
C GLY A 49 17.16 8.94 -16.49
N LYS A 50 17.42 8.47 -15.27
CA LYS A 50 18.09 7.20 -14.98
C LYS A 50 17.08 6.10 -14.68
N THR A 51 17.26 4.94 -15.30
CA THR A 51 16.50 3.72 -14.97
C THR A 51 17.23 2.96 -13.88
N MET A 52 16.53 2.62 -12.80
CA MET A 52 17.08 1.87 -11.67
C MET A 52 16.05 0.87 -11.13
N PRO A 53 16.48 -0.23 -10.51
CA PRO A 53 15.55 -1.14 -9.85
C PRO A 53 14.85 -0.41 -8.70
N VAL A 54 13.55 -0.66 -8.57
CA VAL A 54 12.78 -0.25 -7.38
C VAL A 54 13.38 -0.96 -6.15
N PRO A 55 13.67 -0.23 -5.06
CA PRO A 55 14.32 -0.81 -3.88
C PRO A 55 13.32 -1.54 -2.96
N ARG A 56 12.51 -2.43 -3.54
CA ARG A 56 11.57 -3.35 -2.89
C ARG A 56 11.01 -4.29 -3.96
N LEU A 57 10.36 -5.38 -3.54
CA LEU A 57 9.55 -6.19 -4.45
C LEU A 57 8.10 -5.71 -4.41
N GLU A 58 7.45 -5.77 -5.57
CA GLU A 58 6.07 -5.33 -5.74
C GLU A 58 5.25 -6.43 -6.42
N CYS A 59 3.97 -6.50 -6.08
CA CYS A 59 2.98 -7.25 -6.83
C CYS A 59 1.67 -6.47 -6.84
N ILE A 60 0.82 -6.72 -7.83
CA ILE A 60 -0.50 -6.10 -7.93
C ILE A 60 -1.56 -7.17 -8.18
N TYR A 61 -2.64 -7.10 -7.42
CA TYR A 61 -3.82 -7.95 -7.56
C TYR A 61 -5.07 -7.08 -7.57
N GLY A 62 -6.09 -7.44 -8.33
CA GLY A 62 -7.19 -6.52 -8.55
C GLY A 62 -8.23 -6.95 -9.56
N ASP A 63 -9.19 -6.06 -9.75
CA ASP A 63 -10.20 -6.20 -10.79
C ASP A 63 -9.57 -6.05 -12.18
N ALA A 64 -10.08 -6.80 -13.16
CA ALA A 64 -9.62 -6.69 -14.54
C ALA A 64 -9.80 -5.25 -15.07
N GLY A 65 -8.76 -4.73 -15.74
CA GLY A 65 -8.75 -3.39 -16.32
C GLY A 65 -8.42 -2.26 -15.33
N CYS A 66 -8.08 -2.56 -14.08
CA CYS A 66 -7.61 -1.57 -13.11
C CYS A 66 -6.07 -1.42 -13.16
N ASP A 67 -5.54 -1.13 -14.35
CA ASP A 67 -4.11 -0.93 -14.55
C ASP A 67 -3.61 0.28 -13.74
N TYR A 68 -2.43 0.14 -13.14
CA TYR A 68 -1.86 1.17 -12.26
C TYR A 68 -0.54 1.68 -12.84
N LEU A 69 -0.45 2.99 -13.05
CA LEU A 69 0.76 3.66 -13.54
C LEU A 69 1.24 4.63 -12.47
N TYR A 70 2.43 4.41 -11.94
CA TYR A 70 3.05 5.33 -11.00
C TYR A 70 4.40 5.85 -11.51
N SER A 71 4.80 7.01 -11.00
CA SER A 71 6.06 7.68 -11.37
C SER A 71 6.28 7.84 -12.90
N ASN A 72 5.19 7.90 -13.68
CA ASN A 72 5.18 7.97 -15.14
C ASN A 72 6.06 6.93 -15.87
N SER A 73 6.41 5.81 -15.21
CA SER A 73 7.36 4.85 -15.76
C SER A 73 7.11 3.40 -15.36
N VAL A 74 6.41 3.15 -14.25
CA VAL A 74 6.11 1.78 -13.82
C VAL A 74 4.64 1.49 -14.06
N PHE A 75 4.38 0.56 -14.96
CA PHE A 75 3.04 0.14 -15.36
C PHE A 75 2.76 -1.27 -14.83
N LEU A 76 1.76 -1.37 -13.95
CA LEU A 76 1.38 -2.61 -13.28
C LEU A 76 0.00 -3.06 -13.77
N LYS A 77 -0.10 -4.32 -14.21
CA LYS A 77 -1.35 -4.97 -14.57
C LYS A 77 -1.80 -5.90 -13.44
N PRO A 78 -2.95 -5.68 -12.81
CA PRO A 78 -3.41 -6.53 -11.72
C PRO A 78 -3.57 -7.99 -12.14
N LEU A 79 -3.02 -8.88 -11.32
CA LEU A 79 -3.41 -10.29 -11.34
C LEU A 79 -4.78 -10.48 -10.68
N TRP A 80 -5.44 -11.59 -10.95
CA TRP A 80 -6.72 -11.90 -10.32
C TRP A 80 -6.58 -12.05 -8.81
N TRP A 81 -7.48 -11.44 -8.07
CA TRP A 81 -7.56 -11.57 -6.61
C TRP A 81 -7.43 -13.04 -6.15
N THR A 82 -6.58 -13.27 -5.16
CA THR A 82 -6.58 -14.52 -4.41
C THR A 82 -7.69 -14.50 -3.35
N GLU A 83 -8.10 -15.67 -2.86
CA GLU A 83 -9.14 -15.75 -1.81
C GLU A 83 -8.75 -14.97 -0.54
N ALA A 84 -7.50 -15.10 -0.09
CA ALA A 84 -7.00 -14.37 1.08
C ALA A 84 -7.01 -12.84 0.90
N LEU A 85 -6.65 -12.33 -0.29
CA LEU A 85 -6.64 -10.90 -0.57
C LEU A 85 -8.05 -10.34 -0.74
N SER A 86 -8.96 -11.09 -1.40
CA SER A 86 -10.39 -10.75 -1.45
C SER A 86 -11.01 -10.69 -0.06
N SER A 87 -10.70 -11.66 0.80
CA SER A 87 -11.22 -11.70 2.17
C SER A 87 -10.75 -10.50 3.00
N LEU A 88 -9.47 -10.10 2.85
CA LEU A 88 -8.94 -8.89 3.47
C LEU A 88 -9.66 -7.63 2.95
N ARG A 89 -9.79 -7.49 1.63
CA ARG A 89 -10.49 -6.39 0.96
C ARG A 89 -11.92 -6.26 1.46
N ASP A 90 -12.66 -7.37 1.52
CA ASP A 90 -14.07 -7.37 1.91
C ASP A 90 -14.25 -7.01 3.38
N ARG A 91 -13.33 -7.45 4.25
CA ARG A 91 -13.30 -7.06 5.67
C ARG A 91 -13.06 -5.55 5.84
N ILE A 92 -12.10 -4.98 5.11
CA ILE A 92 -11.82 -3.53 5.15
C ILE A 92 -13.00 -2.74 4.56
N THR A 93 -13.59 -3.24 3.48
CA THR A 93 -14.80 -2.66 2.86
C THR A 93 -15.97 -2.63 3.84
N ALA A 94 -16.21 -3.73 4.56
CA ALA A 94 -17.26 -3.80 5.57
C ALA A 94 -17.03 -2.84 6.76
N LEU A 95 -15.78 -2.67 7.18
CA LEU A 95 -15.41 -1.76 8.27
C LEU A 95 -15.54 -0.28 7.89
N THR A 96 -15.15 0.07 6.66
CA THR A 96 -14.96 1.47 6.26
C THR A 96 -16.06 2.00 5.34
N GLY A 97 -16.80 1.13 4.65
CA GLY A 97 -17.76 1.48 3.61
C GLY A 97 -17.15 1.84 2.26
N TYR A 98 -15.82 1.96 2.16
CA TYR A 98 -15.13 2.22 0.89
C TYR A 98 -14.93 0.95 0.09
N LYS A 99 -14.88 1.09 -1.25
CA LYS A 99 -14.59 -0.02 -2.16
C LYS A 99 -13.17 0.11 -2.67
N PHE A 100 -12.43 -0.99 -2.60
CA PHE A 100 -11.05 -1.09 -3.11
C PHE A 100 -11.04 -2.03 -4.31
N ARG A 101 -10.33 -1.64 -5.36
CA ARG A 101 -10.34 -2.34 -6.65
C ARG A 101 -9.04 -3.03 -6.95
N ILE A 102 -7.96 -2.61 -6.28
CA ILE A 102 -6.65 -3.24 -6.38
C ILE A 102 -6.00 -3.33 -4.99
N VAL A 103 -4.99 -4.18 -4.89
CA VAL A 103 -4.02 -4.19 -3.81
C VAL A 103 -2.63 -4.22 -4.42
N ILE A 104 -1.78 -3.34 -3.93
CA ILE A 104 -0.35 -3.29 -4.24
C ILE A 104 0.39 -3.83 -3.03
N GLY A 105 1.05 -4.97 -3.21
CA GLY A 105 1.98 -5.51 -2.24
C GLY A 105 3.34 -4.81 -2.35
N ASN A 106 3.94 -4.50 -1.21
CA ASN A 106 5.30 -3.99 -1.08
C ASN A 106 6.07 -4.87 -0.08
N GLN A 107 7.06 -5.62 -0.56
CA GLN A 107 7.90 -6.47 0.28
C GLN A 107 9.29 -5.83 0.43
N TYR A 108 9.63 -5.48 1.67
CA TYR A 108 10.92 -4.91 2.06
C TYR A 108 11.78 -6.02 2.65
N ARG A 109 12.67 -6.59 1.83
CA ARG A 109 13.44 -7.80 2.15
C ARG A 109 14.45 -7.57 3.28
N THR A 110 14.97 -6.35 3.36
CA THR A 110 15.99 -5.94 4.33
C THR A 110 15.80 -4.46 4.67
N GLY A 111 16.50 -3.95 5.68
CA GLY A 111 16.51 -2.51 6.00
C GLY A 111 17.13 -1.60 4.93
N MET A 112 17.63 -2.17 3.82
CA MET A 112 18.10 -1.42 2.65
C MET A 112 16.98 -1.16 1.63
N ASP A 113 15.89 -1.92 1.69
CA ASP A 113 14.71 -1.66 0.85
C ASP A 113 13.97 -0.43 1.39
N SER A 114 13.39 0.37 0.50
CA SER A 114 12.80 1.65 0.85
C SER A 114 11.74 2.11 -0.15
N ILE A 115 11.04 3.17 0.24
CA ILE A 115 10.20 3.96 -0.64
C ILE A 115 10.55 5.43 -0.42
N GLY A 116 10.79 6.16 -1.51
CA GLY A 116 11.08 7.58 -1.44
C GLY A 116 9.85 8.37 -0.99
N TRP A 117 10.05 9.63 -0.58
CA TRP A 117 8.96 10.55 -0.32
C TRP A 117 8.07 10.70 -1.56
N HIS A 118 6.78 10.42 -1.41
CA HIS A 118 5.79 10.49 -2.47
C HIS A 118 4.40 10.75 -1.86
N ALA A 119 3.43 11.00 -2.74
CA ALA A 119 2.02 10.97 -2.43
C ALA A 119 1.34 10.12 -3.50
N ASP A 120 0.38 9.29 -3.09
CA ASP A 120 -0.49 8.54 -4.01
C ASP A 120 -1.53 9.51 -4.57
N ASN A 121 -1.20 10.10 -5.73
CA ASN A 121 -2.00 11.14 -6.38
C ASN A 121 -2.15 10.91 -7.89
N GLU A 122 -2.05 9.64 -8.29
CA GLU A 122 -2.21 9.19 -9.65
C GLU A 122 -3.61 9.53 -10.16
N GLN A 123 -3.69 10.08 -11.37
CA GLN A 123 -4.96 10.52 -11.98
C GLN A 123 -6.00 9.39 -12.06
N SER A 124 -5.55 8.14 -12.18
CA SER A 124 -6.41 6.95 -12.23
C SER A 124 -7.19 6.71 -10.92
N MET A 125 -6.76 7.29 -9.81
CA MET A 125 -7.40 7.12 -8.50
C MET A 125 -8.61 8.04 -8.29
N GLY A 126 -8.82 9.04 -9.16
CA GLY A 126 -9.92 9.98 -9.06
C GLY A 126 -9.71 11.05 -7.97
N ILE A 127 -10.82 11.60 -7.47
CA ILE A 127 -10.81 12.72 -6.51
C ILE A 127 -10.95 12.17 -5.10
N ASN A 128 -10.00 12.51 -4.21
CA ASN A 128 -9.97 12.09 -2.80
C ASN A 128 -10.11 10.56 -2.63
N PRO A 129 -9.17 9.77 -3.18
CA PRO A 129 -9.24 8.32 -3.07
C PRO A 129 -9.10 7.87 -1.61
N ALA A 130 -9.83 6.81 -1.25
CA ALA A 130 -9.62 6.11 0.00
C ALA A 130 -8.46 5.11 -0.17
N ILE A 131 -7.51 5.13 0.76
CA ILE A 131 -6.37 4.21 0.79
C ILE A 131 -6.39 3.49 2.11
N ALA A 132 -6.28 2.17 2.09
CA ALA A 132 -6.14 1.34 3.28
C ALA A 132 -4.78 0.65 3.28
N SER A 133 -4.00 0.83 4.33
CA SER A 133 -2.68 0.20 4.48
C SER A 133 -2.71 -0.83 5.61
N VAL A 134 -2.25 -2.05 5.31
CA VAL A 134 -2.14 -3.17 6.24
C VAL A 134 -0.68 -3.62 6.27
N SER A 135 -0.09 -3.66 7.47
CA SER A 135 1.32 -4.03 7.65
C SER A 135 1.43 -5.36 8.39
N LEU A 136 2.27 -6.28 7.89
CA LEU A 136 2.50 -7.60 8.46
C LEU A 136 3.95 -7.68 8.98
N LEU A 137 4.10 -7.75 10.30
CA LEU A 137 5.37 -7.46 11.00
C LEU A 137 6.41 -8.59 10.98
N ILE A 138 6.13 -9.75 10.39
CA ILE A 138 7.06 -10.90 10.49
C ILE A 138 8.26 -10.82 9.54
N ALA A 139 8.25 -9.94 8.53
CA ALA A 139 9.47 -9.59 7.76
C ALA A 139 9.35 -8.28 6.97
N GLY A 140 8.64 -7.26 7.46
CA GLY A 140 8.48 -5.99 6.73
C GLY A 140 7.71 -6.12 5.42
N THR A 141 6.62 -6.88 5.41
CA THR A 141 5.70 -6.92 4.25
C THR A 141 4.55 -5.96 4.50
N HIS A 142 4.36 -5.00 3.59
CA HIS A 142 3.29 -4.01 3.64
C HIS A 142 2.34 -4.20 2.46
N LEU A 143 1.04 -4.23 2.71
CA LEU A 143 -0.01 -4.29 1.70
C LEU A 143 -0.74 -2.95 1.69
N THR A 144 -0.77 -2.30 0.53
CA THR A 144 -1.56 -1.08 0.31
C THR A 144 -2.75 -1.42 -0.58
N LEU A 145 -3.96 -1.31 -0.06
CA LEU A 145 -5.20 -1.45 -0.83
C LEU A 145 -5.64 -0.08 -1.35
N LEU A 146 -5.96 -0.02 -2.64
CA LEU A 146 -6.42 1.16 -3.37
C LEU A 146 -7.79 0.88 -4.05
#